data_AF-A0A1F4F8P7-F1
#
_entry.id   AF-A0A1F4F8P7-F1
#
_cell.length_a   1.000
_cell.length_b   1.000
_cell.length_c   1.000
_cell.angle_alpha   90.00
_cell.angle_beta   90.00
_cell.angle_gamma   90.00
#
_symmetry.space_group_name_H-M   'P 1'
#
loop_
_entity.id
_entity.type
_entity.pdbx_description
1 polymer ?
#
loop_
_entity_poly.entity_id
_entity_poly.type
_entity_poly.pdbx_seq_one_letter_code
_entity_poly.pdbx_strand_id
1 'polypeptide(L)'
;MFVGAAFAQQQDVGLLNHLAGDVSYTSGTGTAKAKPFMKVREGDRFRVAAGAQVRLVYFQGSRQESYSGPAAFTAGTQQSTVQSGAQPQVTTLPSGVPQKIAQTPELIQIAKLGRSGGVAVRGLNRDQRLTPQQQAEVRQAKQTYEQLRASTAADDITPELYLYSVLQDHLLYGEMKPVVAEMQKRQPGNPDVAIMADYVKVKTEAR
;
A
#
# COMPACT_ATOMS: atom_id res chain seq x y z
N MET A 1 40.18 0.42 21.64
CA MET A 1 39.67 -0.35 20.49
C MET A 1 38.16 -0.17 20.49
N PHE A 2 37.64 0.77 19.70
CA PHE A 2 36.20 1.06 19.66
C PHE A 2 35.56 0.19 18.58
N VAL A 3 34.75 -0.78 18.98
CA VAL A 3 33.89 -1.53 18.06
C VAL A 3 32.69 -0.64 17.78
N GLY A 4 32.75 0.11 16.68
CA GLY A 4 31.58 0.80 16.16
C GLY A 4 30.58 -0.25 15.68
N ALA A 5 29.51 -0.46 16.43
CA ALA A 5 28.36 -1.20 15.94
C ALA A 5 27.80 -0.43 14.75
N ALA A 6 28.08 -0.91 13.54
CA ALA A 6 27.37 -0.51 12.35
C ALA A 6 25.92 -0.97 12.52
N PHE A 7 25.04 -0.05 12.91
CA PHE A 7 23.60 -0.28 12.79
C PHE A 7 23.33 -0.41 11.29
N ALA A 8 23.18 -1.65 10.82
CA ALA A 8 22.68 -1.91 9.49
C ALA A 8 21.38 -1.13 9.34
N GLN A 9 21.37 -0.19 8.41
CA GLN A 9 20.20 0.62 8.10
C GLN A 9 19.15 -0.35 7.56
N GLN A 10 18.27 -0.83 8.43
CA GLN A 10 17.28 -1.87 8.11
C GLN A 10 16.45 -1.40 6.91
N GLN A 11 16.61 -2.12 5.80
CA GLN A 11 16.00 -1.79 4.51
C GLN A 11 14.47 -1.99 4.59
N ASP A 12 13.70 -1.09 3.97
CA ASP A 12 12.27 -1.31 3.77
C ASP A 12 12.07 -2.46 2.77
N VAL A 13 11.39 -3.52 3.19
CA VAL A 13 11.19 -4.75 2.40
C VAL A 13 9.76 -4.93 1.92
N GLY A 14 8.80 -4.25 2.54
CA GLY A 14 7.40 -4.36 2.14
C GLY A 14 6.47 -3.32 2.75
N LEU A 15 5.18 -3.48 2.47
CA LEU A 15 4.09 -2.62 2.93
C LEU A 15 2.94 -3.46 3.47
N LEU A 16 2.36 -3.05 4.60
CA LEU A 16 1.08 -3.59 5.06
C LEU A 16 -0.08 -2.94 4.31
N ASN A 17 -0.72 -3.66 3.40
CA ASN A 17 -1.85 -3.16 2.60
C ASN A 17 -3.23 -3.55 3.18
N HIS A 18 -3.26 -4.48 4.12
CA HIS A 18 -4.46 -4.81 4.90
C HIS A 18 -4.08 -5.16 6.34
N LEU A 19 -4.89 -4.67 7.27
CA LEU A 19 -4.74 -4.88 8.70
C LEU A 19 -6.14 -4.93 9.32
N ALA A 20 -6.49 -6.06 9.92
CA ALA A 20 -7.73 -6.24 10.65
C ALA A 20 -7.44 -6.89 12.02
N GLY A 21 -8.06 -6.36 13.07
CA GLY A 21 -7.83 -6.84 14.44
C GLY A 21 -6.46 -6.44 15.01
N ASP A 22 -6.03 -7.17 16.04
CA ASP A 22 -4.83 -6.85 16.80
C ASP A 22 -3.57 -7.47 16.22
N VAL A 23 -2.69 -6.62 15.70
CA VAL A 23 -1.36 -7.01 15.21
C VAL A 23 -0.31 -6.11 15.84
N SER A 24 0.75 -6.70 16.37
CA SER A 24 1.92 -5.98 16.88
C SER A 24 3.16 -6.39 16.10
N TYR A 25 4.16 -5.51 16.12
CA TYR A 25 5.45 -5.81 15.54
C TYR A 25 6.57 -5.32 16.47
N THR A 26 7.70 -5.99 16.40
CA THR A 26 8.94 -5.63 17.09
C THR A 26 9.98 -5.26 16.04
N SER A 27 10.45 -4.02 16.08
CA SER A 27 11.51 -3.47 15.23
C SER A 27 12.67 -3.05 16.13
N GLY A 28 13.84 -3.67 15.96
CA GLY A 28 14.96 -3.49 16.88
C GLY A 28 14.58 -3.91 18.30
N THR A 29 14.62 -2.96 19.25
CA THR A 29 14.26 -3.17 20.66
C THR A 29 12.83 -2.75 21.00
N GLY A 30 12.13 -2.04 20.11
CA GLY A 30 10.81 -1.50 20.35
C GLY A 30 9.69 -2.41 19.86
N THR A 31 8.61 -2.54 20.64
CA THR A 31 7.37 -3.19 20.22
C THR A 31 6.25 -2.16 20.10
N ALA A 32 5.52 -2.20 18.99
CA ALA A 32 4.41 -1.28 18.72
C ALA A 32 3.24 -2.01 18.02
N LYS A 33 2.09 -1.34 17.96
CA LYS A 33 0.96 -1.80 17.15
C LYS A 33 1.23 -1.51 15.68
N ALA A 34 0.93 -2.48 14.82
CA ALA A 34 0.99 -2.29 13.38
C ALA A 34 -0.07 -1.27 12.94
N LYS A 35 0.21 -0.54 11.85
CA LYS A 35 -0.71 0.43 11.26
C LYS A 35 -0.93 0.09 9.78
N PRO A 36 -2.12 0.40 9.22
CA PRO A 36 -2.31 0.32 7.78
C PRO A 36 -1.25 1.13 7.04
N PHE A 37 -0.80 0.61 5.90
CA PHE A 37 0.16 1.23 4.99
C PHE A 37 1.50 1.61 5.62
N MET A 38 1.87 1.03 6.77
CA MET A 38 3.22 1.17 7.27
C MET A 38 4.20 0.38 6.40
N LYS A 39 5.39 0.94 6.20
CA LYS A 39 6.51 0.18 5.63
C LYS A 39 7.03 -0.80 6.68
N VAL A 40 7.37 -1.99 6.19
CA VAL A 40 7.95 -3.08 6.95
C VAL A 40 9.43 -3.17 6.63
N ARG A 41 10.26 -3.32 7.66
CA ARG A 41 11.71 -3.45 7.52
C ARG A 41 12.15 -4.89 7.63
N GLU A 42 13.28 -5.20 7.00
CA GLU A 42 13.91 -6.51 7.13
C GLU A 42 14.19 -6.82 8.61
N GLY A 43 13.82 -7.99 9.09
CA GLY A 43 14.02 -8.40 10.48
C GLY A 43 12.90 -7.97 11.44
N ASP A 44 11.91 -7.20 10.99
CA ASP A 44 10.73 -6.90 11.80
C ASP A 44 9.97 -8.19 12.14
N ARG A 45 9.62 -8.36 13.41
CA ARG A 45 8.91 -9.54 13.91
C ARG A 45 7.47 -9.20 14.20
N PHE A 46 6.54 -9.86 13.53
CA PHE A 46 5.10 -9.63 13.68
C PHE A 46 4.46 -10.70 14.55
N ARG A 47 3.46 -10.28 15.34
CA ARG A 47 2.52 -11.15 16.03
C ARG A 47 1.10 -10.76 15.62
N VAL A 48 0.39 -11.72 15.06
CA VAL A 48 -1.00 -11.62 14.62
C VAL A 48 -1.84 -12.34 15.66
N ALA A 49 -2.69 -11.61 16.39
CA ALA A 49 -3.55 -12.20 17.42
C ALA A 49 -4.62 -13.11 16.82
N ALA A 50 -5.23 -13.97 17.64
CA ALA A 50 -6.37 -14.79 17.20
C ALA A 50 -7.50 -13.90 16.65
N GLY A 51 -8.04 -14.24 15.48
CA GLY A 51 -9.05 -13.45 14.79
C GLY A 51 -8.53 -12.19 14.07
N ALA A 52 -7.24 -11.88 14.19
CA ALA A 52 -6.60 -10.80 13.43
C ALA A 52 -6.08 -11.30 12.07
N GLN A 53 -5.96 -10.39 11.13
CA GLN A 53 -5.43 -10.64 9.79
C GLN A 53 -4.48 -9.53 9.37
N VAL A 54 -3.43 -9.91 8.66
CA VAL A 54 -2.49 -8.95 8.08
C VAL A 54 -2.06 -9.43 6.71
N ARG A 55 -1.86 -8.47 5.80
CA ARG A 55 -1.35 -8.74 4.47
C ARG A 55 -0.15 -7.85 4.20
N LEU A 56 0.91 -8.47 3.70
CA LEU A 56 2.21 -7.85 3.46
C LEU A 56 2.59 -8.02 2.00
N VAL A 57 2.82 -6.91 1.31
CA VAL A 57 3.34 -6.89 -0.06
C VAL A 57 4.84 -6.66 -0.01
N TYR A 58 5.64 -7.58 -0.55
CA TYR A 58 7.10 -7.48 -0.63
C TYR A 58 7.55 -6.72 -1.87
N PHE A 59 8.45 -5.76 -1.68
CA PHE A 59 8.95 -4.89 -2.76
C PHE A 59 9.90 -5.62 -3.72
N GLN A 60 10.64 -6.62 -3.23
CA GLN A 60 11.64 -7.35 -4.02
C GLN A 60 11.23 -8.80 -4.36
N GLY A 61 10.05 -9.24 -3.93
CA GLY A 61 9.61 -10.64 -4.08
C GLY A 61 8.49 -10.87 -5.10
N SER A 62 7.93 -9.81 -5.70
CA SER A 62 6.69 -9.89 -6.51
C SER A 62 5.62 -10.73 -5.81
N ARG A 63 5.52 -10.56 -4.48
CA ARG A 63 4.82 -11.48 -3.59
C ARG A 63 4.01 -10.70 -2.59
N GLN A 64 2.81 -11.20 -2.36
CA GLN A 64 1.96 -10.82 -1.26
C GLN A 64 1.74 -12.02 -0.35
N GLU A 65 1.88 -11.82 0.96
CA GLU A 65 1.61 -12.81 1.98
C GLU A 65 0.44 -12.37 2.84
N SER A 66 -0.57 -13.24 2.97
CA SER A 66 -1.71 -13.03 3.86
C SER A 66 -1.64 -13.98 5.04
N TYR A 67 -1.73 -13.43 6.25
CA TYR A 67 -1.71 -14.16 7.51
C TYR A 67 -3.04 -14.04 8.21
N SER A 68 -3.50 -15.16 8.77
CA SER A 68 -4.59 -15.22 9.74
C SER A 68 -4.02 -15.68 11.08
N GLY A 69 -4.32 -14.94 12.14
CA GLY A 69 -3.82 -15.26 13.47
C GLY A 69 -4.60 -16.39 14.15
N PRO A 70 -3.99 -17.06 15.15
CA PRO A 70 -2.72 -16.72 15.77
C PRO A 70 -1.50 -17.11 14.92
N ALA A 71 -0.60 -16.15 14.66
CA ALA A 71 0.61 -16.38 13.88
C ALA A 71 1.74 -15.44 14.30
N ALA A 72 2.99 -15.88 14.14
CA ALA A 72 4.17 -15.04 14.29
C ALA A 72 5.13 -15.28 13.13
N PHE A 73 5.70 -14.21 12.59
CA PHE A 73 6.64 -14.28 11.47
C PHE A 73 7.67 -13.14 11.53
N THR A 74 8.82 -13.37 10.93
CA THR A 74 9.85 -12.34 10.70
C THR A 74 9.84 -11.94 9.24
N ALA A 75 9.82 -10.66 8.93
CA ALA A 75 9.93 -10.18 7.55
C ALA A 75 11.37 -10.34 7.04
N GLY A 76 11.57 -11.07 5.94
CA GLY A 76 12.82 -11.07 5.18
C GLY A 76 12.75 -10.12 3.98
N THR A 77 13.75 -10.15 3.10
CA THR A 77 13.85 -9.23 1.96
C THR A 77 12.78 -9.47 0.88
N GLN A 78 12.43 -10.74 0.62
CA GLN A 78 11.48 -11.14 -0.44
C GLN A 78 10.28 -11.94 0.07
N GLN A 79 10.40 -12.53 1.25
CA GLN A 79 9.39 -13.36 1.90
C GLN A 79 9.63 -13.34 3.40
N SER A 80 8.65 -13.80 4.16
CA SER A 80 8.81 -13.98 5.60
C SER A 80 9.48 -15.30 5.95
N THR A 81 9.84 -15.42 7.23
CA THR A 81 10.02 -16.71 7.89
C THR A 81 8.97 -16.83 8.99
N VAL A 82 8.09 -17.82 8.87
CA VAL A 82 7.09 -18.13 9.90
C VAL A 82 7.79 -18.70 11.12
N GLN A 83 7.51 -18.13 12.28
CA GLN A 83 8.02 -18.56 13.58
C GLN A 83 7.02 -19.47 14.29
N SER A 84 5.72 -19.19 14.15
CA SER A 84 4.63 -20.02 14.66
C SER A 84 3.32 -19.75 13.93
N GLY A 85 2.38 -20.71 13.99
CA GLY A 85 1.09 -20.62 13.30
C GLY A 85 1.12 -21.22 11.89
N ALA A 86 0.08 -20.93 11.11
CA ALA A 86 -0.05 -21.42 9.74
C ALA A 86 0.89 -20.68 8.77
N GLN A 87 1.26 -21.34 7.68
CA GLN A 87 1.95 -20.69 6.56
C GLN A 87 1.05 -19.63 5.92
N PRO A 88 1.61 -18.50 5.44
CA PRO A 88 0.80 -17.49 4.79
C PRO A 88 0.20 -18.02 3.49
N GLN A 89 -0.97 -17.49 3.15
CA GLN A 89 -1.46 -17.59 1.79
C GLN A 89 -0.64 -16.65 0.90
N VAL A 90 -0.08 -17.20 -0.17
CA VAL A 90 0.84 -16.50 -1.07
C VAL A 90 0.12 -16.14 -2.35
N THR A 91 0.26 -14.89 -2.77
CA THR A 91 -0.18 -14.43 -4.09
C THR A 91 1.00 -13.81 -4.83
N THR A 92 1.24 -14.26 -6.05
CA THR A 92 2.25 -13.66 -6.93
C THR A 92 1.66 -12.42 -7.60
N LEU A 93 2.36 -11.31 -7.49
CA LEU A 93 1.98 -10.05 -8.09
C LEU A 93 2.69 -9.87 -9.45
N PRO A 94 2.03 -9.28 -10.46
CA PRO A 94 2.69 -8.87 -11.70
C PRO A 94 3.87 -7.94 -11.45
N SER A 95 4.84 -7.95 -12.38
CA SER A 95 5.99 -7.06 -12.34
C SER A 95 5.57 -5.58 -12.31
N GLY A 96 6.22 -4.76 -11.49
CA GLY A 96 5.93 -3.33 -11.38
C GLY A 96 4.86 -2.99 -10.35
N VAL A 97 3.99 -3.95 -9.99
CA VAL A 97 2.96 -3.74 -8.96
C VAL A 97 3.58 -3.44 -7.60
N PRO A 98 4.55 -4.21 -7.07
CA PRO A 98 5.15 -3.91 -5.76
C PRO A 98 5.79 -2.52 -5.68
N GLN A 99 6.42 -2.06 -6.76
CA GLN A 99 7.07 -0.75 -6.83
C GLN A 99 6.05 0.39 -6.73
N LYS A 100 4.90 0.24 -7.39
CA LYS A 100 3.78 1.17 -7.27
C LYS A 100 3.16 1.15 -5.87
N ILE A 101 2.98 -0.04 -5.29
CA ILE A 101 2.47 -0.17 -3.91
C ILE A 101 3.43 0.47 -2.90
N ALA A 102 4.74 0.41 -3.11
CA ALA A 102 5.73 1.03 -2.22
C ALA A 102 5.57 2.56 -2.07
N GLN A 103 4.92 3.23 -3.04
CA GLN A 103 4.65 4.67 -3.04
C GLN A 103 3.42 5.04 -2.19
N THR A 104 2.59 4.07 -1.79
CA THR A 104 1.34 4.31 -1.04
C THR A 104 1.50 5.26 0.16
N PRO A 105 2.53 5.13 1.04
CA PRO A 105 2.70 6.05 2.16
C PRO A 105 2.91 7.50 1.72
N GLU A 106 3.63 7.72 0.64
CA GLU A 106 3.88 9.06 0.07
C GLU A 106 2.60 9.63 -0.54
N LEU A 107 1.83 8.82 -1.25
CA LEU A 107 0.54 9.19 -1.81
C LEU A 107 -0.45 9.63 -0.71
N ILE A 108 -0.48 8.91 0.41
CA ILE A 108 -1.27 9.29 1.59
C ILE A 108 -0.75 10.59 2.19
N GLN A 109 0.56 10.79 2.27
CA GLN A 109 1.14 12.03 2.78
C GLN A 109 0.77 13.23 1.89
N ILE A 110 0.85 13.08 0.57
CA ILE A 110 0.38 14.09 -0.39
C ILE A 110 -1.09 14.40 -0.16
N ALA A 111 -1.93 13.38 0.03
CA ALA A 111 -3.35 13.56 0.31
C ALA A 111 -3.61 14.33 1.62
N LYS A 112 -2.83 14.04 2.67
CA LYS A 112 -2.88 14.77 3.96
C LYS A 112 -2.49 16.25 3.78
N LEU A 113 -1.41 16.52 3.06
CA LEU A 113 -0.93 17.90 2.81
C LEU A 113 -1.85 18.68 1.87
N GLY A 114 -2.47 18.02 0.89
CA GLY A 114 -3.47 18.63 0.01
C GLY A 114 -4.71 19.12 0.76
N ARG A 115 -4.95 18.60 1.97
CA ARG A 115 -6.06 18.97 2.86
C ARG A 115 -5.76 20.19 3.73
N SER A 116 -4.49 20.49 4.03
CA SER A 116 -4.10 21.55 4.98
C SER A 116 -4.10 22.97 4.39
N GLY A 117 -4.77 23.20 3.25
CA GLY A 117 -5.14 24.53 2.75
C GLY A 117 -4.01 25.47 2.28
N GLY A 118 -2.73 25.06 2.34
CA GLY A 118 -1.60 25.96 2.09
C GLY A 118 -0.91 25.85 0.72
N VAL A 119 -1.17 24.79 -0.06
CA VAL A 119 -0.54 24.62 -1.39
C VAL A 119 -1.62 24.61 -2.45
N ALA A 120 -2.02 25.81 -2.85
CA ALA A 120 -2.63 26.03 -4.15
C ALA A 120 -1.57 25.67 -5.20
N VAL A 121 -1.57 24.41 -5.65
CA VAL A 121 -0.89 24.03 -6.90
C VAL A 121 -1.62 24.80 -7.99
N ARG A 122 -1.00 25.92 -8.36
CA ARG A 122 -1.50 26.91 -9.31
C ARG A 122 -1.87 26.21 -10.62
N GLY A 123 -3.17 26.20 -10.91
CA GLY A 123 -3.77 25.96 -12.23
C GLY A 123 -3.27 24.72 -13.00
N LEU A 124 -3.96 23.60 -12.86
CA LEU A 124 -4.00 22.57 -13.91
C LEU A 124 -5.46 22.26 -14.25
N ASN A 125 -6.20 23.30 -14.60
CA ASN A 125 -7.40 23.17 -15.42
C ASN A 125 -6.93 22.99 -16.86
N ARG A 126 -6.76 21.74 -17.25
CA ARG A 126 -6.94 21.20 -18.61
C ARG A 126 -6.98 19.70 -18.41
N ASP A 127 -7.93 19.02 -19.04
CA ASP A 127 -7.78 17.59 -19.30
C ASP A 127 -6.35 17.37 -19.77
N GLN A 128 -5.51 16.79 -18.90
CA GLN A 128 -4.11 16.60 -19.20
C GLN A 128 -4.12 15.62 -20.36
N ARG A 129 -3.98 16.16 -21.58
CA ARG A 129 -3.96 15.36 -22.80
C ARG A 129 -2.72 14.51 -22.70
N LEU A 130 -2.94 13.30 -22.23
CA LEU A 130 -1.92 12.27 -22.10
C LEU A 130 -1.26 12.09 -23.47
N THR A 131 0.06 12.00 -23.47
CA THR A 131 0.79 11.55 -24.66
C THR A 131 0.34 10.14 -25.03
N PRO A 132 0.49 9.68 -26.29
CA PRO A 132 0.13 8.32 -26.67
C PRO A 132 0.78 7.25 -25.78
N GLN A 133 1.99 7.51 -25.29
CA GLN A 133 2.71 6.64 -24.36
C GLN A 133 2.05 6.60 -22.98
N GLN A 134 1.69 7.76 -22.41
CA GLN A 134 0.97 7.82 -21.13
C GLN A 134 -0.41 7.16 -21.22
N GLN A 135 -1.12 7.33 -22.34
CA GLN A 135 -2.38 6.64 -22.57
C GLN A 135 -2.21 5.13 -22.62
N ALA A 136 -1.14 4.64 -23.27
CA ALA A 136 -0.82 3.22 -23.30
C ALA A 136 -0.53 2.66 -21.90
N GLU A 137 0.25 3.40 -21.09
CA GLU A 137 0.53 3.03 -19.71
C GLU A 137 -0.76 2.95 -18.86
N VAL A 138 -1.63 3.97 -18.94
CA VAL A 138 -2.91 3.97 -18.21
C VAL A 138 -3.81 2.81 -18.66
N ARG A 139 -3.88 2.52 -19.96
CA ARG A 139 -4.63 1.36 -20.48
C ARG A 139 -4.07 0.04 -19.96
N GLN A 140 -2.75 -0.12 -19.97
CA GLN A 140 -2.10 -1.32 -19.45
C GLN A 140 -2.33 -1.46 -17.93
N ALA A 141 -2.27 -0.36 -17.17
CA ALA A 141 -2.56 -0.36 -15.75
C ALA A 141 -4.01 -0.78 -15.46
N LYS A 142 -4.98 -0.31 -16.26
CA LYS A 142 -6.38 -0.77 -16.16
C LYS A 142 -6.51 -2.27 -16.45
N GLN A 143 -5.78 -2.82 -17.42
CA GLN A 143 -5.76 -4.27 -17.69
C GLN A 143 -5.16 -5.07 -16.53
N THR A 144 -4.03 -4.62 -15.98
CA THR A 144 -3.39 -5.23 -14.80
C THR A 144 -4.33 -5.17 -13.59
N TYR A 145 -5.04 -4.06 -13.40
CA TYR A 145 -6.05 -3.91 -12.37
C TYR A 145 -7.14 -4.99 -12.46
N GLU A 146 -7.73 -5.20 -13.64
CA GLU A 146 -8.76 -6.23 -13.83
C GLU A 146 -8.23 -7.65 -13.56
N GLN A 147 -7.01 -7.96 -14.01
CA GLN A 147 -6.35 -9.24 -13.76
C GLN A 147 -6.09 -9.49 -12.28
N LEU A 148 -5.56 -8.48 -11.58
CA LEU A 148 -5.38 -8.54 -10.14
C LEU A 148 -6.72 -8.70 -9.43
N ARG A 149 -7.73 -7.93 -9.84
CA ARG A 149 -9.04 -7.92 -9.18
C ARG A 149 -9.74 -9.27 -9.25
N ALA A 150 -9.56 -10.00 -10.35
CA ALA A 150 -10.10 -11.35 -10.55
C ALA A 150 -9.46 -12.42 -9.63
N SER A 151 -8.27 -12.16 -9.08
CA SER A 151 -7.48 -13.15 -8.33
C SER A 151 -7.23 -12.76 -6.86
N THR A 152 -7.69 -11.58 -6.44
CA THR A 152 -7.44 -11.03 -5.10
C THR A 152 -8.71 -11.09 -4.24
N ALA A 153 -8.52 -11.27 -2.92
CA ALA A 153 -9.61 -11.36 -1.96
C ALA A 153 -10.46 -10.08 -1.91
N ALA A 154 -11.73 -10.18 -1.51
CA ALA A 154 -12.67 -9.05 -1.57
C ALA A 154 -12.27 -7.85 -0.70
N ASP A 155 -11.49 -8.06 0.36
CA ASP A 155 -10.95 -7.01 1.25
C ASP A 155 -9.57 -6.47 0.81
N ASP A 156 -8.97 -7.09 -0.21
CA ASP A 156 -7.66 -6.74 -0.73
C ASP A 156 -7.77 -5.55 -1.67
N ILE A 157 -7.21 -4.42 -1.26
CA ILE A 157 -7.20 -3.19 -2.05
C ILE A 157 -5.91 -3.01 -2.88
N THR A 158 -5.07 -4.04 -3.00
CA THR A 158 -3.86 -3.98 -3.85
C THR A 158 -4.16 -3.57 -5.28
N PRO A 159 -5.19 -4.12 -5.96
CA PRO A 159 -5.52 -3.69 -7.31
C PRO A 159 -5.79 -2.19 -7.36
N GLU A 160 -6.59 -1.68 -6.42
CA GLU A 160 -7.01 -0.29 -6.35
C GLU A 160 -5.83 0.64 -6.01
N LEU A 161 -4.96 0.26 -5.07
CA LEU A 161 -3.74 1.02 -4.74
C LEU A 161 -2.78 1.10 -5.94
N TYR A 162 -2.64 0.01 -6.68
CA TYR A 162 -1.84 -0.02 -7.90
C TYR A 162 -2.41 0.94 -8.94
N LEU A 163 -3.71 0.84 -9.25
CA LEU A 163 -4.34 1.71 -10.24
C LEU A 163 -4.32 3.18 -9.79
N TYR A 164 -4.59 3.45 -8.51
CA TYR A 164 -4.53 4.79 -7.92
C TYR A 164 -3.16 5.43 -8.15
N SER A 165 -2.07 4.69 -7.90
CA SER A 165 -0.71 5.22 -8.08
C SER A 165 -0.43 5.66 -9.53
N VAL A 166 -0.82 4.84 -10.51
CA VAL A 166 -0.63 5.17 -11.93
C VAL A 166 -1.49 6.37 -12.34
N LEU A 167 -2.74 6.43 -11.87
CA LEU A 167 -3.61 7.57 -12.16
C LEU A 167 -3.08 8.87 -11.53
N GLN A 168 -2.51 8.80 -10.32
CA GLN A 168 -1.90 9.94 -9.65
C GLN A 168 -0.67 10.46 -10.42
N ASP A 169 0.19 9.59 -10.95
CA ASP A 169 1.37 10.00 -11.74
C ASP A 169 0.98 10.88 -12.94
N HIS A 170 -0.22 10.66 -13.48
CA HIS A 170 -0.78 11.39 -14.61
C HIS A 170 -1.86 12.41 -14.21
N LEU A 171 -2.03 12.66 -12.90
CA LEU A 171 -2.99 13.61 -12.31
C LEU A 171 -4.44 13.40 -12.76
N LEU A 172 -4.83 12.14 -13.03
CA LEU A 172 -6.14 11.77 -13.56
C LEU A 172 -7.19 11.65 -12.44
N TYR A 173 -7.40 12.72 -11.67
CA TYR A 173 -8.25 12.70 -10.47
C TYR A 173 -9.71 12.28 -10.74
N GLY A 174 -10.24 12.56 -11.93
CA GLY A 174 -11.59 12.12 -12.31
C GLY A 174 -11.71 10.59 -12.37
N GLU A 175 -10.69 9.92 -12.89
CA GLU A 175 -10.59 8.46 -12.98
C GLU A 175 -10.27 7.82 -11.62
N MET A 176 -9.68 8.58 -10.69
CA MET A 176 -9.39 8.10 -9.34
C MET A 176 -10.65 8.00 -8.46
N LYS A 177 -11.72 8.74 -8.77
CA LYS A 177 -12.99 8.71 -8.03
C LYS A 177 -13.56 7.30 -7.84
N PRO A 178 -13.80 6.50 -8.90
CA PRO A 178 -14.32 5.14 -8.73
C PRO A 178 -13.33 4.23 -7.98
N VAL A 179 -12.02 4.47 -8.11
CA VAL A 179 -10.98 3.67 -7.43
C VAL A 179 -11.05 3.87 -5.92
N VAL A 180 -11.06 5.12 -5.45
CA VAL A 180 -11.14 5.40 -4.00
C VAL A 180 -12.49 5.01 -3.41
N ALA A 181 -13.58 5.09 -4.17
CA ALA A 181 -14.89 4.61 -3.75
C ALA A 181 -14.89 3.09 -3.52
N GLU A 182 -14.24 2.32 -4.40
CA GLU A 182 -14.10 0.88 -4.23
C GLU A 182 -13.19 0.54 -3.03
N MET A 183 -12.10 1.30 -2.83
CA MET A 183 -11.24 1.14 -1.64
C MET A 183 -12.04 1.36 -0.34
N GLN A 184 -12.88 2.40 -0.28
CA GLN A 184 -13.72 2.67 0.89
C GLN A 184 -14.75 1.56 1.14
N LYS A 185 -15.33 1.01 0.08
CA LYS A 185 -16.26 -0.12 0.19
C LYS A 185 -15.59 -1.38 0.74
N ARG A 186 -14.36 -1.66 0.31
CA ARG A 186 -13.60 -2.86 0.71
C ARG A 186 -12.97 -2.73 2.09
N GLN A 187 -12.52 -1.53 2.46
CA GLN A 187 -11.91 -1.23 3.76
C GLN A 187 -12.55 0.00 4.41
N PRO A 188 -13.82 -0.07 4.85
CA PRO A 188 -14.56 1.09 5.37
C PRO A 188 -13.98 1.66 6.67
N GLY A 189 -13.24 0.84 7.44
CA GLY A 189 -12.58 1.25 8.68
C GLY A 189 -11.18 1.84 8.50
N ASN A 190 -10.67 1.95 7.26
CA ASN A 190 -9.31 2.42 7.02
C ASN A 190 -9.25 3.96 6.90
N PRO A 191 -8.68 4.68 7.88
CA PRO A 191 -8.67 6.14 7.89
C PRO A 191 -7.82 6.73 6.76
N ASP A 192 -6.77 6.04 6.33
CA ASP A 192 -5.91 6.54 5.24
C ASP A 192 -6.61 6.41 3.87
N VAL A 193 -7.45 5.38 3.68
CA VAL A 193 -8.33 5.27 2.51
C VAL A 193 -9.34 6.42 2.47
N ALA A 194 -9.96 6.76 3.62
CA ALA A 194 -10.83 7.92 3.71
C ALA A 194 -10.08 9.22 3.36
N ILE A 195 -8.81 9.33 3.75
CA ILE A 195 -7.99 10.49 3.42
C ILE A 195 -7.74 10.63 1.92
N MET A 196 -7.42 9.53 1.24
CA MET A 196 -7.23 9.51 -0.21
C MET A 196 -8.52 9.87 -0.94
N ALA A 197 -9.67 9.36 -0.47
CA ALA A 197 -10.98 9.68 -1.05
C ALA A 197 -11.31 11.17 -0.95
N ASP A 198 -11.13 11.78 0.23
CA ASP A 198 -11.34 13.21 0.42
C ASP A 198 -10.42 14.06 -0.46
N TYR A 199 -9.15 13.66 -0.62
CA TYR A 199 -8.22 14.35 -1.49
C TYR A 199 -8.68 14.35 -2.95
N VAL A 200 -9.10 13.20 -3.47
CA VAL A 200 -9.65 13.08 -4.83
C VAL A 200 -10.92 13.92 -4.98
N LYS A 201 -11.79 13.93 -3.97
CA LYS A 201 -12.99 14.78 -3.93
C LYS A 201 -12.61 16.27 -4.06
N VAL A 202 -11.72 16.76 -3.22
CA VAL A 202 -11.25 18.17 -3.26
C VAL A 202 -10.65 18.50 -4.64
N LYS A 203 -9.82 17.62 -5.21
CA LYS A 203 -9.17 17.85 -6.52
C LYS A 203 -10.13 17.83 -7.71
N THR A 204 -11.34 17.33 -7.52
CA THR A 204 -12.34 17.23 -8.59
C THR A 204 -13.51 18.18 -8.41
N GLU A 205 -13.79 18.64 -7.19
CA GLU A 205 -14.80 19.65 -6.85
C GLU A 205 -14.25 21.07 -6.87
N ALA A 206 -12.93 21.28 -6.73
CA ALA A 206 -12.30 22.59 -6.92
C ALA A 206 -12.27 23.06 -8.40
N ARG A 207 -13.21 22.57 -9.21
CA ARG A 207 -13.38 22.90 -10.63
C ARG A 207 -14.43 23.98 -10.80
#